data_AF-A0A2Z5N831-F1
#
_entry.id   AF-A0A2Z5N831-F1
#
_cell.length_a   1.000
_cell.length_b   1.000
_cell.length_c   1.000
_cell.angle_alpha   90.00
_cell.angle_beta   90.00
_cell.angle_gamma   90.00
#
_symmetry.space_group_name_H-M   'P 1'
#
loop_
_entity.id
_entity.type
_entity.pdbx_description
1 polymer ?
#
loop_
_entity_poly.entity_id
_entity_poly.type
_entity_poly.pdbx_seq_one_letter_code
_entity_poly.pdbx_strand_id
1 'polypeptide(L)'
;MKRIVCVALLLYGQLTLAGTVDPAQYDAFWLWAGVKPQAVVRGARTVYVLQGQIEASPRDESQVRVIAQGVALPPAPNAHVWLVYRAHTLRWTPRVTQIMLAQLTRWRASGRTIAGIQIDFDARTRHLQDYLEFLRTLRETLPADCRLSITGLLDWSSRIDTDQVNQLRGIVDEVVVQTYQGRSTIPGYAAYLPRVARLPLPFRIGVIQGGEWDAPPYLAANPWFRGYVVFLRNS
;
A
#
# COMPACT_ATOMS: atom_id res chain seq x y z
N MET A 1 -17.58 -26.15 -46.24
CA MET A 1 -16.38 -25.36 -45.87
C MET A 1 -16.56 -24.83 -44.46
N LYS A 2 -15.79 -25.34 -43.49
CA LYS A 2 -15.91 -25.00 -42.06
C LYS A 2 -15.38 -23.58 -41.82
N ARG A 3 -16.22 -22.67 -41.31
CA ARG A 3 -15.79 -21.35 -40.83
C ARG A 3 -15.25 -21.50 -39.42
N ILE A 4 -13.92 -21.41 -39.29
CA ILE A 4 -13.25 -21.26 -38.01
C ILE A 4 -13.37 -19.77 -37.64
N VAL A 5 -14.12 -19.47 -36.59
CA VAL A 5 -14.15 -18.13 -35.98
C VAL A 5 -13.07 -18.11 -34.90
N CYS A 6 -11.96 -17.43 -35.18
CA CYS A 6 -10.95 -17.12 -34.18
C CYS A 6 -11.49 -16.02 -33.25
N VAL A 7 -11.79 -16.39 -32.00
CA VAL A 7 -12.03 -15.43 -30.93
C VAL A 7 -10.66 -14.94 -30.46
N ALA A 8 -10.32 -13.69 -30.76
CA ALA A 8 -9.15 -13.03 -30.20
C ALA A 8 -9.47 -12.58 -28.77
N LEU A 9 -8.85 -13.24 -27.79
CA LEU A 9 -8.81 -12.80 -26.40
C LEU A 9 -7.90 -11.57 -26.29
N LEU A 10 -8.50 -10.38 -26.18
CA LEU A 10 -7.79 -9.14 -25.84
C LEU A 10 -7.40 -9.19 -24.36
N LEU A 11 -6.14 -9.57 -24.11
CA LEU A 11 -5.46 -9.30 -22.85
C LEU A 11 -5.29 -7.78 -22.70
N TYR A 12 -6.14 -7.15 -21.89
CA TYR A 12 -5.96 -5.76 -21.45
C TYR A 12 -4.75 -5.68 -20.51
N GLY A 13 -3.54 -5.60 -21.07
CA GLY A 13 -2.40 -5.02 -20.38
C GLY A 13 -2.59 -3.51 -20.38
N GLN A 14 -2.83 -2.90 -19.22
CA GLN A 14 -2.79 -1.45 -19.09
C GLN A 14 -1.33 -0.98 -19.30
N LEU A 15 -1.00 -0.63 -20.53
CA LEU A 15 0.20 0.13 -20.85
C LEU A 15 -0.02 1.56 -20.34
N THR A 16 0.55 1.88 -19.19
CA THR A 16 0.63 3.25 -18.70
C THR A 16 1.67 3.98 -19.53
N LEU A 17 1.23 4.97 -20.32
CA LEU A 17 2.12 5.79 -21.13
C LEU A 17 2.96 6.69 -20.21
N ALA A 18 4.22 6.90 -20.58
CA ALA A 18 5.09 7.87 -19.93
C ALA A 18 4.40 9.25 -19.89
N GLY A 19 4.29 9.85 -18.71
CA GLY A 19 3.66 11.16 -18.57
C GLY A 19 3.06 11.42 -17.20
N THR A 20 2.11 12.35 -17.16
CA THR A 20 1.41 12.72 -15.93
C THR A 20 0.45 11.62 -15.50
N VAL A 21 0.54 11.18 -14.24
CA VAL A 21 -0.35 10.18 -13.64
C VAL A 21 -1.79 10.71 -13.60
N ASP A 22 -2.60 10.24 -14.53
CA ASP A 22 -4.04 10.42 -14.54
C ASP A 22 -4.72 9.27 -13.79
N PRO A 23 -5.39 9.52 -12.64
CA PRO A 23 -6.08 8.49 -11.86
C PRO A 23 -7.09 7.66 -12.67
N ALA A 24 -7.65 8.20 -13.76
CA ALA A 24 -8.61 7.47 -14.61
C ALA A 24 -8.00 6.24 -15.31
N GLN A 25 -6.68 6.14 -15.39
CA GLN A 25 -5.98 5.02 -16.02
C GLN A 25 -5.67 3.86 -15.05
N TYR A 26 -6.08 3.98 -13.79
CA TYR A 26 -5.72 3.05 -12.71
C TYR A 26 -6.96 2.54 -11.98
N ASP A 27 -6.82 1.40 -11.29
CA ASP A 27 -7.92 0.74 -10.57
C ASP A 27 -7.67 0.56 -9.07
N ALA A 28 -6.54 1.07 -8.54
CA ALA A 28 -6.22 1.04 -7.12
C ALA A 28 -5.80 2.41 -6.60
N PHE A 29 -6.39 2.82 -5.47
CA PHE A 29 -6.23 4.16 -4.93
C PHE A 29 -5.88 4.15 -3.44
N TRP A 30 -5.01 5.08 -3.05
CA TRP A 30 -4.69 5.35 -1.65
C TRP A 30 -5.32 6.68 -1.24
N LEU A 31 -6.08 6.69 -0.14
CA LEU A 31 -6.89 7.81 0.32
C LEU A 31 -6.38 8.37 1.65
N TRP A 32 -5.91 9.63 1.61
CA TRP A 32 -5.59 10.39 2.82
C TRP A 32 -6.85 10.86 3.55
N ALA A 33 -6.68 11.11 4.85
CA ALA A 33 -7.66 11.86 5.60
C ALA A 33 -7.93 13.21 4.94
N GLY A 34 -9.20 13.53 4.71
CA GLY A 34 -9.61 14.80 4.10
C GLY A 34 -9.42 14.91 2.58
N VAL A 35 -9.02 13.83 1.88
CA VAL A 35 -9.09 13.83 0.41
C VAL A 35 -10.54 13.87 -0.04
N LYS A 36 -10.87 14.83 -0.91
CA LYS A 36 -12.21 14.99 -1.47
C LYS A 36 -12.60 13.74 -2.27
N PRO A 37 -13.85 13.27 -2.18
CA PRO A 37 -14.31 12.15 -3.01
C PRO A 37 -14.09 12.43 -4.51
N GLN A 38 -13.44 11.51 -5.21
CA GLN A 38 -13.22 11.59 -6.66
C GLN A 38 -13.97 10.48 -7.38
N ALA A 39 -14.55 10.76 -8.55
CA ALA A 39 -15.37 9.80 -9.29
C ALA A 39 -14.63 8.52 -9.68
N VAL A 40 -13.31 8.62 -9.94
CA VAL A 40 -12.43 7.49 -10.27
C VAL A 40 -12.45 6.39 -9.22
N VAL A 41 -12.70 6.73 -7.94
CA VAL A 41 -12.74 5.75 -6.85
C VAL A 41 -13.92 4.77 -6.99
N ARG A 42 -15.02 5.16 -7.67
CA ARG A 42 -16.21 4.31 -7.80
C ARG A 42 -15.95 2.98 -8.51
N GLY A 43 -15.06 2.99 -9.50
CA GLY A 43 -14.66 1.81 -10.26
C GLY A 43 -13.45 1.07 -9.71
N ALA A 44 -12.95 1.46 -8.53
CA ALA A 44 -11.72 0.89 -7.98
C ALA A 44 -11.89 -0.60 -7.65
N ARG A 45 -10.87 -1.39 -7.95
CA ARG A 45 -10.73 -2.77 -7.49
C ARG A 45 -10.12 -2.84 -6.08
N THR A 46 -9.24 -1.91 -5.75
CA THR A 46 -8.57 -1.87 -4.44
C THR A 46 -8.54 -0.45 -3.91
N VAL A 47 -8.83 -0.27 -2.63
CA VAL A 47 -8.72 1.04 -1.96
C VAL A 47 -7.99 0.89 -0.63
N TYR A 48 -6.95 1.69 -0.44
CA TYR A 48 -6.24 1.83 0.83
C TYR A 48 -6.75 3.09 1.52
N VAL A 49 -7.33 2.96 2.71
CA VAL A 49 -8.00 4.06 3.40
C VAL A 49 -7.32 4.33 4.73
N LEU A 50 -6.76 5.53 4.91
CA LEU A 50 -6.20 5.95 6.18
C LEU A 50 -7.25 5.97 7.28
N GLN A 51 -7.03 5.20 8.35
CA GLN A 51 -7.93 5.10 9.50
C GLN A 51 -7.38 5.81 10.74
N GLY A 52 -6.06 5.84 10.89
CA GLY A 52 -5.45 6.57 11.99
C GLY A 52 -3.95 6.70 11.90
N GLN A 53 -3.45 7.56 12.78
CA GLN A 53 -2.05 7.82 13.00
C GLN A 53 -1.68 7.34 14.41
N ILE A 54 -0.59 6.60 14.53
CA ILE A 54 -0.03 6.16 15.80
C ILE A 54 1.23 6.95 16.06
N GLU A 55 1.27 7.64 17.18
CA GLU A 55 2.40 8.48 17.57
C GLU A 55 2.66 8.39 19.07
N ALA A 56 3.92 8.55 19.42
CA ALA A 56 4.34 8.70 20.81
C ALA A 56 4.24 10.18 21.23
N SER A 57 3.97 10.42 22.51
CA SER A 57 4.00 11.77 23.06
C SER A 57 5.43 12.34 22.94
N PRO A 58 5.60 13.59 22.46
CA PRO A 58 6.91 14.22 22.40
C PRO A 58 7.60 14.37 23.77
N ARG A 59 6.82 14.29 24.87
CA ARG A 59 7.33 14.41 26.24
C ARG A 59 7.61 13.06 26.91
N ASP A 60 7.04 11.99 26.39
CA ASP A 60 7.14 10.64 26.95
C ASP A 60 6.88 9.59 25.86
N GLU A 61 7.96 8.99 25.35
CA GLU A 61 7.87 8.02 24.27
C GLU A 61 7.16 6.71 24.66
N SER A 62 6.91 6.48 25.95
CA SER A 62 6.10 5.33 26.41
C SER A 62 4.59 5.58 26.25
N GLN A 63 4.19 6.85 26.16
CA GLN A 63 2.80 7.22 25.95
C GLN A 63 2.48 7.27 24.46
N VAL A 64 1.95 6.16 23.96
CA VAL A 64 1.54 6.02 22.55
C VAL A 64 0.03 6.15 22.43
N ARG A 65 -0.42 6.96 21.47
CA ARG A 65 -1.85 7.19 21.19
C ARG A 65 -2.20 6.89 19.74
N VAL A 66 -3.48 6.57 19.53
CA VAL A 66 -4.09 6.52 18.19
C VAL A 66 -4.86 7.81 17.97
N ILE A 67 -4.48 8.57 16.96
CA ILE A 67 -5.28 9.67 16.42
C ILE A 67 -6.16 9.10 15.33
N ALA A 68 -7.47 9.03 15.60
CA ALA A 68 -8.43 8.63 14.59
C ALA A 68 -8.47 9.67 13.47
N GLN A 69 -8.27 9.22 12.24
CA GLN A 69 -8.34 10.03 11.03
C GLN A 69 -9.44 9.50 10.09
N GLY A 70 -10.38 8.77 10.68
CA GLY A 70 -11.37 7.91 10.03
C GLY A 70 -12.06 8.58 8.85
N VAL A 71 -11.66 8.15 7.65
CA VAL A 71 -12.38 8.46 6.41
C VAL A 71 -13.69 7.66 6.40
N ALA A 72 -14.75 8.27 5.88
CA ALA A 72 -15.99 7.57 5.56
C ALA A 72 -15.73 6.37 4.63
N LEU A 73 -16.66 5.40 4.58
CA LEU A 73 -16.56 4.30 3.62
C LEU A 73 -16.33 4.87 2.21
N PRO A 74 -15.29 4.42 1.47
CA PRO A 74 -15.05 4.92 0.12
C PRO A 74 -16.27 4.59 -0.76
N PRO A 75 -16.55 5.40 -1.78
CA PRO A 75 -17.66 5.17 -2.71
C PRO A 75 -17.36 4.03 -3.70
N ALA A 76 -16.71 2.95 -3.24
CA ALA A 76 -16.24 1.80 -4.00
C ALA A 76 -16.79 0.51 -3.37
N PRO A 77 -18.07 0.16 -3.60
CA PRO A 77 -18.73 -0.92 -2.86
C PRO A 77 -18.14 -2.30 -3.11
N ASN A 78 -17.55 -2.51 -4.29
CA ASN A 78 -16.98 -3.79 -4.73
C ASN A 78 -15.46 -3.87 -4.55
N ALA A 79 -14.83 -2.83 -4.01
CA ALA A 79 -13.38 -2.80 -3.85
C ALA A 79 -12.94 -3.69 -2.68
N HIS A 80 -11.75 -4.28 -2.81
CA HIS A 80 -10.98 -4.79 -1.69
C HIS A 80 -10.40 -3.60 -0.90
N VAL A 81 -10.81 -3.47 0.36
CA VAL A 81 -10.40 -2.36 1.21
C VAL A 81 -9.27 -2.77 2.15
N TRP A 82 -8.20 -1.97 2.18
CA TRP A 82 -7.15 -2.03 3.18
C TRP A 82 -7.33 -0.89 4.18
N LEU A 83 -7.31 -1.22 5.48
CA LEU A 83 -7.32 -0.21 6.54
C LEU A 83 -5.88 0.21 6.83
N VAL A 84 -5.56 1.47 6.59
CA VAL A 84 -4.18 1.96 6.71
C VAL A 84 -3.98 2.65 8.06
N TYR A 85 -2.87 2.32 8.70
CA TYR A 85 -2.42 2.95 9.94
C TYR A 85 -1.04 3.54 9.72
N ARG A 86 -0.95 4.87 9.83
CA ARG A 86 0.32 5.58 9.74
C ARG A 86 1.04 5.49 11.07
N ALA A 87 2.18 4.83 11.12
CA ALA A 87 3.01 4.77 12.31
C ALA A 87 4.07 5.88 12.28
N HIS A 88 4.24 6.57 13.41
CA HIS A 88 5.43 7.38 13.71
C HIS A 88 6.30 6.71 14.79
N THR A 89 5.79 5.65 15.41
CA THR A 89 6.48 4.81 16.37
C THR A 89 6.05 3.36 16.20
N LEU A 90 6.97 2.43 16.45
CA LEU A 90 6.71 0.98 16.47
C LEU A 90 6.38 0.46 17.87
N ARG A 91 6.44 1.32 18.91
CA ARG A 91 6.18 0.94 20.31
C ARG A 91 4.68 0.83 20.61
N TRP A 92 3.94 0.07 19.80
CA TRP A 92 2.50 -0.07 19.94
C TRP A 92 2.17 -0.79 21.24
N THR A 93 1.32 -0.17 22.06
CA THR A 93 0.82 -0.79 23.28
C THR A 93 -0.32 -1.77 22.97
N PRO A 94 -0.65 -2.71 23.86
CA PRO A 94 -1.83 -3.56 23.71
C PRO A 94 -3.12 -2.76 23.45
N ARG A 95 -3.22 -1.56 24.03
CA ARG A 95 -4.35 -0.64 23.81
C ARG A 95 -4.44 -0.15 22.37
N VAL A 96 -3.31 0.22 21.75
CA VAL A 96 -3.26 0.62 20.32
C VAL A 96 -3.74 -0.53 19.44
N THR A 97 -3.21 -1.73 19.67
CA THR A 97 -3.57 -2.93 18.90
C THR A 97 -5.06 -3.28 19.05
N GLN A 98 -5.61 -3.20 20.26
CA GLN A 98 -7.05 -3.39 20.51
C GLN A 98 -7.92 -2.37 19.76
N ILE A 99 -7.51 -1.10 19.71
CA ILE A 99 -8.24 -0.06 18.98
C ILE A 99 -8.26 -0.35 17.47
N MET A 100 -7.13 -0.77 16.91
CA MET A 100 -7.03 -1.18 15.50
C MET A 100 -7.89 -2.41 15.21
N LEU A 101 -7.82 -3.46 16.02
CA LEU A 101 -8.63 -4.66 15.84
C LEU A 101 -10.13 -4.37 15.95
N ALA A 102 -10.53 -3.50 16.88
CA ALA A 102 -11.92 -3.07 17.00
C ALA A 102 -12.39 -2.30 15.75
N GLN A 103 -11.51 -1.50 15.12
CA GLN A 103 -11.81 -0.85 13.84
C GLN A 103 -11.96 -1.86 12.71
N LEU A 104 -11.06 -2.84 12.62
CA LEU A 104 -11.14 -3.93 11.65
C LEU A 104 -12.50 -4.66 11.74
N THR A 105 -12.93 -5.02 12.95
CA THR A 105 -14.24 -5.66 13.18
C THR A 105 -15.40 -4.78 12.71
N ARG A 106 -15.37 -3.47 13.02
CA ARG A 106 -16.42 -2.54 12.56
C ARG A 106 -16.48 -2.42 11.05
N TRP A 107 -15.33 -2.36 10.38
CA TRP A 107 -15.27 -2.30 8.93
C TRP A 107 -15.75 -3.61 8.28
N ARG A 108 -15.44 -4.77 8.86
CA ARG A 108 -15.99 -6.06 8.39
C ARG A 108 -17.52 -6.12 8.51
N ALA A 109 -18.09 -5.51 9.56
CA ALA A 109 -19.53 -5.41 9.73
C ALA A 109 -20.23 -4.43 8.75
N SER A 110 -19.48 -3.65 7.95
CA SER A 110 -20.06 -2.68 7.00
C SER A 110 -20.56 -3.28 5.68
N GLY A 111 -20.37 -4.59 5.47
CA GLY A 111 -20.66 -5.26 4.21
C GLY A 111 -19.63 -5.00 3.10
N ARG A 112 -18.49 -4.37 3.43
CA ARG A 112 -17.35 -4.19 2.52
C ARG A 112 -16.41 -5.40 2.57
N THR A 113 -15.75 -5.67 1.44
CA THR A 113 -14.70 -6.68 1.36
C THR A 113 -13.40 -6.12 1.95
N ILE A 114 -13.14 -6.39 3.24
CA ILE A 114 -11.90 -5.95 3.89
C ILE A 114 -10.78 -6.96 3.62
N ALA A 115 -9.78 -6.54 2.85
CA ALA A 115 -8.61 -7.36 2.53
C ALA A 115 -7.69 -7.54 3.74
N GLY A 116 -7.47 -6.47 4.50
CA GLY A 116 -6.54 -6.50 5.62
C GLY A 116 -6.15 -5.12 6.13
N ILE A 117 -5.00 -5.08 6.78
CA ILE A 117 -4.41 -3.88 7.38
C ILE A 117 -3.13 -3.53 6.62
N GLN A 118 -2.92 -2.24 6.36
CA GLN A 118 -1.65 -1.73 5.87
C GLN A 118 -0.98 -0.86 6.93
N ILE A 119 0.32 -1.05 7.14
CA ILE A 119 1.14 -0.16 7.95
C ILE A 119 1.87 0.83 7.04
N ASP A 120 1.58 2.12 7.20
CA ASP A 120 2.32 3.20 6.55
C ASP A 120 3.39 3.71 7.52
N PHE A 121 4.64 3.26 7.36
CA PHE A 121 5.73 3.61 8.26
C PHE A 121 6.97 4.03 7.45
N ASP A 122 7.47 5.24 7.74
CA ASP A 122 8.75 5.70 7.22
C ASP A 122 9.89 5.06 8.03
N ALA A 123 10.19 3.80 7.69
CA ALA A 123 11.33 3.09 8.25
C ALA A 123 12.62 3.66 7.67
N ARG A 124 13.24 4.63 8.36
CA ARG A 124 14.64 4.98 8.08
C ARG A 124 15.48 3.69 8.14
N THR A 125 16.35 3.49 7.15
CA THR A 125 17.12 2.25 6.89
C THR A 125 17.86 1.63 8.09
N ARG A 126 18.08 2.37 9.19
CA ARG A 126 18.81 1.93 10.39
C ARG A 126 17.96 1.10 11.40
N HIS A 127 16.66 0.98 11.19
CA HIS A 127 15.74 0.29 12.13
C HIS A 127 14.93 -0.83 11.48
N LEU A 128 15.46 -1.46 10.42
CA LEU A 128 14.71 -2.48 9.70
C LEU A 128 14.47 -3.74 10.54
N GLN A 129 15.43 -4.15 11.38
CA GLN A 129 15.22 -5.31 12.26
C GLN A 129 14.09 -5.05 13.27
N ASP A 130 14.09 -3.88 13.91
CA ASP A 130 12.99 -3.44 14.79
C ASP A 130 11.64 -3.46 14.04
N TYR A 131 11.64 -3.06 12.77
CA TYR A 131 10.45 -3.11 11.94
C TYR A 131 10.00 -4.54 11.60
N LEU A 132 10.93 -5.45 11.29
CA LEU A 132 10.61 -6.86 11.04
C LEU A 132 10.04 -7.54 12.29
N GLU A 133 10.62 -7.29 13.46
CA GLU A 133 10.13 -7.82 14.74
C GLU A 133 8.72 -7.28 15.06
N PHE A 134 8.52 -5.98 14.88
CA PHE A 134 7.19 -5.37 14.97
C PHE A 134 6.19 -6.03 14.04
N LEU A 135 6.53 -6.22 12.76
CA LEU A 135 5.64 -6.82 11.77
C LEU A 135 5.32 -8.29 12.09
N ARG A 136 6.28 -9.06 12.62
CA ARG A 136 6.04 -10.44 13.11
C ARG A 136 5.02 -10.46 14.22
N THR A 137 5.25 -9.64 15.25
CA THR A 137 4.35 -9.54 16.41
C THR A 137 2.95 -9.12 15.97
N LEU A 138 2.87 -8.16 15.04
CA LEU A 138 1.61 -7.74 14.46
C LEU A 138 0.93 -8.88 13.70
N ARG A 139 1.66 -9.59 12.83
CA ARG A 139 1.14 -10.72 12.05
C ARG A 139 0.56 -11.83 12.93
N GLU A 140 1.20 -12.13 14.06
CA GLU A 140 0.72 -13.10 15.06
C GLU A 140 -0.56 -12.62 15.77
N THR A 141 -0.71 -11.31 15.94
CA THR A 141 -1.89 -10.72 16.60
C THR A 141 -3.10 -10.58 15.66
N LEU A 142 -2.87 -10.51 14.36
CA LEU A 142 -3.94 -10.35 13.37
C LEU A 142 -4.74 -11.65 13.18
N PRO A 143 -6.07 -11.57 12.96
CA PRO A 143 -6.86 -12.71 12.53
C PRO A 143 -6.23 -13.41 11.32
N ALA A 144 -6.30 -14.74 11.24
CA ALA A 144 -5.65 -15.52 10.18
C ALA A 144 -6.12 -15.13 8.76
N ASP A 145 -7.36 -14.67 8.63
CA ASP A 145 -7.96 -14.20 7.37
C ASP A 145 -7.63 -12.72 7.05
N CYS A 146 -7.04 -11.98 7.99
CA CYS A 146 -6.63 -10.59 7.79
C CYS A 146 -5.25 -10.55 7.14
N ARG A 147 -5.15 -9.97 5.94
CA ARG A 147 -3.85 -9.76 5.30
C ARG A 147 -3.10 -8.59 5.93
N LEU A 148 -1.77 -8.59 5.77
CA LEU A 148 -0.88 -7.53 6.21
C LEU A 148 -0.14 -6.95 5.01
N SER A 149 -0.32 -5.65 4.77
CA SER A 149 0.40 -4.88 3.78
C SER A 149 1.28 -3.84 4.48
N ILE A 150 2.29 -3.36 3.77
CA ILE A 150 3.11 -2.23 4.22
C ILE A 150 3.33 -1.26 3.08
N THR A 151 3.51 0.02 3.40
CA THR A 151 4.23 0.92 2.50
C THR A 151 5.73 0.77 2.77
N GLY A 152 6.54 0.92 1.73
CA GLY A 152 7.99 0.87 1.84
C GLY A 152 8.63 1.93 0.97
N LEU A 153 9.71 2.54 1.46
CA LEU A 153 10.51 3.47 0.67
C LEU A 153 11.62 2.73 -0.09
N LEU A 154 12.01 3.31 -1.21
CA LEU A 154 13.01 2.79 -2.16
C LEU A 154 14.42 2.62 -1.53
N ASP A 155 14.70 3.24 -0.39
CA ASP A 155 16.03 3.25 0.28
C ASP A 155 16.39 1.92 0.95
N TRP A 156 15.41 1.06 1.20
CA TRP A 156 15.56 -0.36 1.51
C TRP A 156 16.58 -1.03 0.58
N SER A 157 16.52 -0.65 -0.69
CA SER A 157 17.36 -1.22 -1.74
C SER A 157 18.85 -0.89 -1.61
N SER A 158 19.25 0.07 -0.77
CA SER A 158 20.66 0.46 -0.59
C SER A 158 21.40 -0.34 0.49
N ARG A 159 20.68 -1.05 1.38
CA ARG A 159 21.26 -1.74 2.56
C ARG A 159 20.56 -3.02 3.00
N ILE A 160 19.41 -3.37 2.43
CA ILE A 160 18.71 -4.62 2.76
C ILE A 160 19.47 -5.81 2.18
N ASP A 161 19.81 -6.75 3.04
CA ASP A 161 20.30 -8.06 2.63
C ASP A 161 19.15 -8.95 2.12
N THR A 162 19.50 -9.96 1.33
CA THR A 162 18.52 -10.91 0.76
C THR A 162 17.70 -11.61 1.84
N ASP A 163 18.27 -11.82 3.04
CA ASP A 163 17.62 -12.54 4.13
C ASP A 163 16.50 -11.72 4.77
N GLN A 164 16.69 -10.42 4.94
CA GLN A 164 15.67 -9.48 5.40
C GLN A 164 14.50 -9.39 4.42
N VAL A 165 14.77 -9.40 3.10
CA VAL A 165 13.71 -9.50 2.08
C VAL A 165 12.94 -10.82 2.20
N ASN A 166 13.66 -11.93 2.38
CA ASN A 166 13.03 -13.25 2.52
C ASN A 166 12.18 -13.33 3.79
N GLN A 167 12.58 -12.68 4.88
CA GLN A 167 11.79 -12.58 6.10
C GLN A 167 10.47 -11.84 5.86
N LEU A 168 10.48 -10.73 5.12
CA LEU A 168 9.26 -10.00 4.77
C LEU A 168 8.25 -10.88 4.04
N ARG A 169 8.71 -11.72 3.10
CA ARG A 169 7.84 -12.65 2.37
C ARG A 169 7.03 -13.57 3.29
N GLY A 170 7.57 -13.94 4.45
CA GLY A 170 6.88 -14.78 5.43
C GLY A 170 5.93 -14.01 6.36
N ILE A 171 5.95 -12.68 6.32
CA ILE A 171 5.24 -11.81 7.29
C ILE A 171 4.13 -11.00 6.61
N VAL A 172 4.41 -10.43 5.43
CA VAL A 172 3.49 -9.52 4.72
C VAL A 172 2.99 -10.14 3.42
N ASP A 173 1.74 -9.85 3.10
CA ASP A 173 1.04 -10.28 1.88
C ASP A 173 1.32 -9.35 0.69
N GLU A 174 1.64 -8.09 0.93
CA GLU A 174 1.88 -7.09 -0.12
C GLU A 174 2.76 -5.92 0.34
N VAL A 175 3.64 -5.44 -0.52
CA VAL A 175 4.38 -4.18 -0.35
C VAL A 175 3.93 -3.14 -1.37
N VAL A 176 3.60 -1.93 -0.92
CA VAL A 176 3.38 -0.76 -1.81
C VAL A 176 4.60 0.14 -1.76
N VAL A 177 5.43 0.09 -2.81
CA VAL A 177 6.67 0.87 -2.89
C VAL A 177 6.37 2.28 -3.39
N GLN A 178 6.54 3.29 -2.54
CA GLN A 178 6.21 4.68 -2.89
C GLN A 178 7.35 5.33 -3.69
N THR A 179 7.02 5.94 -4.83
CA THR A 179 7.99 6.60 -5.72
C THR A 179 7.84 8.12 -5.74
N TYR A 180 7.23 8.70 -4.70
CA TYR A 180 6.95 10.13 -4.61
C TYR A 180 7.21 10.65 -3.20
N GLN A 181 7.43 11.95 -3.08
CA GLN A 181 7.54 12.65 -1.80
C GLN A 181 6.73 13.94 -1.87
N GLY A 182 5.90 14.18 -0.86
CA GLY A 182 4.98 15.30 -0.85
C GLY A 182 3.99 15.23 -2.02
N ARG A 183 4.18 16.11 -3.02
CA ARG A 183 3.26 16.25 -4.17
C ARG A 183 3.89 15.83 -5.51
N SER A 184 5.13 15.34 -5.50
CA SER A 184 5.91 15.10 -6.72
C SER A 184 6.60 13.74 -6.67
N THR A 185 6.72 13.11 -7.84
CA THR A 185 7.55 11.92 -8.04
C THR A 185 9.00 12.22 -7.64
N ILE A 186 9.65 11.29 -6.95
CA ILE A 186 11.05 11.44 -6.51
C ILE A 186 11.96 11.40 -7.75
N PRO A 187 12.89 12.36 -7.91
CA PRO A 187 13.87 12.31 -8.99
C PRO A 187 14.69 11.02 -8.97
N GLY A 188 14.97 10.44 -10.14
CA GLY A 188 15.80 9.24 -10.25
C GLY A 188 15.16 7.96 -9.72
N TYR A 189 13.84 7.92 -9.46
CA TYR A 189 13.12 6.72 -9.02
C TYR A 189 13.44 5.47 -9.87
N ALA A 190 13.64 5.66 -11.18
CA ALA A 190 13.94 4.60 -12.14
C ALA A 190 15.21 3.80 -11.80
N ALA A 191 16.20 4.42 -11.13
CA ALA A 191 17.43 3.76 -10.72
C ALA A 191 17.20 2.70 -9.62
N TYR A 192 16.10 2.80 -8.87
CA TYR A 192 15.78 1.93 -7.74
C TYR A 192 14.84 0.78 -8.12
N LEU A 193 14.01 0.97 -9.15
CA LEU A 193 13.01 -0.01 -9.58
C LEU A 193 13.56 -1.40 -9.97
N PRO A 194 14.77 -1.55 -10.55
CA PRO A 194 15.33 -2.88 -10.83
C PRO A 194 15.53 -3.72 -9.56
N ARG A 195 15.74 -3.08 -8.40
CA ARG A 195 15.90 -3.77 -7.11
C ARG A 195 14.53 -4.16 -6.54
N VAL A 196 13.54 -3.28 -6.66
CA VAL A 196 12.14 -3.58 -6.32
C VAL A 196 11.64 -4.78 -7.14
N ALA A 197 11.98 -4.85 -8.43
CA ALA A 197 11.63 -5.97 -9.30
C ALA A 197 12.29 -7.31 -8.89
N ARG A 198 13.27 -7.32 -7.98
CA ARG A 198 13.85 -8.56 -7.45
C ARG A 198 13.18 -9.06 -6.19
N LEU A 199 12.21 -8.32 -5.64
CA LEU A 199 11.47 -8.75 -4.45
C LEU A 199 10.72 -10.06 -4.75
N PRO A 200 10.95 -11.14 -3.98
CA PRO A 200 10.28 -12.43 -4.15
C PRO A 200 8.92 -12.46 -3.44
N LEU A 201 8.18 -11.35 -3.45
CA LEU A 201 6.86 -11.22 -2.82
C LEU A 201 5.96 -10.23 -3.57
N PRO A 202 4.63 -10.34 -3.46
CA PRO A 202 3.71 -9.45 -4.15
C PRO A 202 3.98 -7.97 -3.84
N PHE A 203 4.09 -7.15 -4.89
CA PHE A 203 4.32 -5.72 -4.72
C PHE A 203 3.54 -4.88 -5.72
N ARG A 204 3.27 -3.64 -5.32
CA ARG A 204 2.74 -2.57 -6.16
C ARG A 204 3.67 -1.37 -6.13
N ILE A 205 3.57 -0.53 -7.16
CA ILE A 205 4.24 0.77 -7.20
C ILE A 205 3.23 1.86 -6.84
N GLY A 206 3.54 2.63 -5.81
CA GLY A 206 2.80 3.80 -5.37
C GLY A 206 3.21 5.04 -6.16
N VAL A 207 2.29 5.57 -6.96
CA VAL A 207 2.48 6.78 -7.78
C VAL A 207 1.56 7.91 -7.27
N ILE A 208 1.97 9.17 -7.41
CA ILE A 208 1.17 10.32 -6.94
C ILE A 208 0.30 10.88 -8.07
N GLN A 209 -0.96 11.18 -7.79
CA GLN A 209 -1.85 11.85 -8.77
C GLN A 209 -1.20 13.13 -9.30
N GLY A 210 -1.14 13.26 -10.64
CA GLY A 210 -0.52 14.40 -11.31
C GLY A 210 1.01 14.45 -11.21
N GLY A 211 1.67 13.41 -10.67
CA GLY A 211 3.12 13.24 -10.74
C GLY A 211 3.56 12.71 -12.09
N GLU A 212 4.85 12.80 -12.37
CA GLU A 212 5.45 12.19 -13.57
C GLU A 212 5.72 10.71 -13.32
N TRP A 213 5.34 9.86 -14.26
CA TRP A 213 5.60 8.43 -14.18
C TRP A 213 5.89 7.88 -15.56
N ASP A 214 6.98 7.12 -15.68
CA ASP A 214 7.35 6.34 -16.84
C ASP A 214 7.56 4.91 -16.39
N ALA A 215 6.66 4.02 -16.82
CA ALA A 215 6.59 2.65 -16.37
C ALA A 215 7.67 1.80 -17.08
N PRO A 216 8.66 1.24 -16.35
CA PRO A 216 9.61 0.35 -16.99
C PRO A 216 8.91 -0.93 -17.48
N PRO A 217 9.14 -1.37 -18.73
CA PRO A 217 8.44 -2.53 -19.30
C PRO A 217 8.62 -3.83 -18.50
N TYR A 218 9.77 -3.99 -17.82
CA TYR A 218 10.06 -5.19 -17.03
C TYR A 218 9.14 -5.35 -15.81
N LEU A 219 8.48 -4.29 -15.32
CA LEU A 219 7.53 -4.41 -14.21
C LEU A 219 6.33 -5.26 -14.62
N ALA A 220 5.78 -5.04 -15.82
CA ALA A 220 4.63 -5.78 -16.31
C ALA A 220 4.93 -7.28 -16.52
N ALA A 221 6.18 -7.62 -16.83
CA ALA A 221 6.62 -9.01 -16.96
C ALA A 221 6.94 -9.70 -15.63
N ASN A 222 6.94 -8.96 -14.51
CA ASN A 222 7.33 -9.51 -13.22
C ASN A 222 6.20 -10.31 -12.56
N PRO A 223 6.41 -11.58 -12.19
CA PRO A 223 5.36 -12.43 -11.61
C PRO A 223 4.86 -11.97 -10.24
N TRP A 224 5.63 -11.12 -9.55
CA TRP A 224 5.27 -10.55 -8.25
C TRP A 224 4.62 -9.17 -8.34
N PHE A 225 4.67 -8.52 -9.51
CA PHE A 225 4.04 -7.23 -9.70
C PHE A 225 2.50 -7.37 -9.70
N ARG A 226 1.83 -6.48 -8.98
CA ARG A 226 0.37 -6.46 -8.81
C ARG A 226 -0.28 -5.19 -9.36
N GLY A 227 0.49 -4.34 -10.05
CA GLY A 227 0.02 -3.08 -10.61
C GLY A 227 0.42 -1.87 -9.76
N TYR A 228 -0.25 -0.76 -10.02
CA TYR A 228 0.05 0.53 -9.39
C TYR A 228 -0.99 0.86 -8.31
N VAL A 229 -0.64 1.76 -7.40
CA VAL A 229 -1.59 2.42 -6.48
C VAL A 229 -1.43 3.92 -6.65
N VAL A 230 -2.50 4.62 -7.04
CA VAL A 230 -2.47 6.08 -7.15
C VAL A 230 -2.81 6.71 -5.82
N PHE A 231 -1.88 7.45 -5.25
CA PHE A 231 -2.11 8.28 -4.08
C PHE A 231 -2.87 9.52 -4.53
N LEU A 232 -4.13 9.61 -4.11
CA LEU A 232 -4.99 10.72 -4.49
C LEU A 232 -4.65 11.96 -3.67
N ARG A 233 -4.70 13.13 -4.30
CA ARG A 233 -4.46 14.42 -3.63
C ARG A 233 -5.64 15.36 -3.82
N ASN A 234 -5.76 16.33 -2.93
CA ASN A 234 -6.59 17.49 -3.21
C ASN A 234 -5.84 18.37 -4.23
N SER A 235 -6.50 18.63 -5.36
CA SER A 235 -6.15 19.64 -6.34
C SER A 235 -6.33 21.03 -5.75
#